data_AF-A0A6H1R2C1-F1
#
_entry.id   AF-A0A6H1R2C1-F1
#
_cell.length_a   1.000
_cell.length_b   1.000
_cell.length_c   1.000
_cell.angle_alpha   90.00
_cell.angle_beta   90.00
_cell.angle_gamma   90.00
#
_symmetry.space_group_name_H-M   'P 1'
#
loop_
_entity.id
_entity.type
_entity.pdbx_description
1 polymer ?
#
loop_
_entity_poly.entity_id
_entity_poly.type
_entity_poly.pdbx_seq_one_letter_code
_entity_poly.pdbx_strand_id
1 'polypeptide(L)'
;MPLSKVAQPGAVRDWMEWLRADPRVSVNYQAQLFDVLSSILSGAVADKRVPENPCRTGSIRRPQPTPSKTVAWDAARVSAIASALPLRQRIAVPLGSGVGSHKDPGFTLRVYTHLLPSSHNRARAAIDDFTAQLTTNDQLAA
;
A
#
# COMPACT_ATOMS: atom_id res chain seq x y z
N MET A 1 -13.39 -0.31 -23.50
CA MET A 1 -12.37 0.49 -24.23
C MET A 1 -11.08 -0.34 -24.31
N PRO A 2 -10.44 -0.50 -25.48
CA PRO A 2 -9.25 -1.36 -25.60
C PRO A 2 -8.03 -0.76 -24.90
N LEU A 3 -7.22 -1.61 -24.26
CA LEU A 3 -6.04 -1.21 -23.46
C LEU A 3 -5.03 -0.38 -24.27
N SER A 4 -4.92 -0.65 -25.57
CA SER A 4 -4.03 0.06 -26.50
C SER A 4 -4.37 1.54 -26.68
N LYS A 5 -5.62 1.95 -26.47
CA LYS A 5 -6.04 3.37 -26.51
C LYS A 5 -5.77 4.08 -25.18
N VAL A 6 -5.87 3.36 -24.06
CA VAL A 6 -5.66 3.92 -22.72
C VAL A 6 -4.17 4.09 -22.43
N ALA A 7 -3.32 3.21 -22.96
CA ALA A 7 -1.87 3.27 -22.81
C ALA A 7 -1.19 4.34 -23.70
N GLN A 8 -1.95 5.11 -24.48
CA GLN A 8 -1.38 6.21 -25.27
C GLN A 8 -0.93 7.35 -24.34
N PRO A 9 0.27 7.93 -24.55
CA PRO A 9 0.73 9.07 -23.75
C PRO A 9 -0.25 10.24 -23.71
N GLY A 10 -0.98 10.48 -24.81
CA GLY A 10 -2.02 11.51 -24.88
C GLY A 10 -3.21 11.23 -23.95
N ALA A 11 -3.76 10.02 -23.98
CA ALA A 11 -4.89 9.65 -23.15
C ALA A 11 -4.58 9.75 -21.64
N VAL A 12 -3.37 9.35 -21.24
CA VAL A 12 -2.93 9.48 -19.84
C VAL A 12 -2.69 10.95 -19.47
N ARG A 13 -2.24 11.80 -20.41
CA ARG A 13 -2.09 13.24 -20.18
C ARG A 13 -3.45 13.92 -20.00
N ASP A 14 -4.40 13.65 -20.87
CA ASP A 14 -5.76 14.20 -20.81
C ASP A 14 -6.46 13.77 -19.51
N TRP A 15 -6.27 12.51 -19.12
CA TRP A 15 -6.75 12.00 -17.83
C TRP A 15 -6.12 12.74 -16.65
N MET A 16 -4.80 12.96 -16.67
CA MET A 16 -4.11 13.72 -15.62
C MET A 16 -4.55 15.18 -15.55
N GLU A 17 -4.86 15.80 -16.69
CA GLU A 17 -5.37 17.16 -16.76
C GLU A 17 -6.79 17.24 -16.17
N TRP A 18 -7.67 16.31 -16.54
CA TRP A 18 -8.99 16.18 -15.94
C TRP A 18 -8.92 15.95 -14.42
N LEU A 19 -8.01 15.09 -13.98
CA LEU A 19 -7.82 14.76 -12.56
C LEU A 19 -7.33 15.97 -11.74
N ARG A 20 -6.54 16.84 -12.36
CA ARG A 20 -6.05 18.09 -11.74
C ARG A 20 -7.10 19.19 -11.75
N ALA A 21 -8.01 19.18 -12.73
CA ALA A 21 -9.10 20.14 -12.84
C ALA A 21 -10.22 19.90 -11.81
N ASP A 22 -10.38 18.68 -11.29
CA ASP A 22 -11.39 18.37 -10.27
C ASP A 22 -10.93 18.80 -8.86
N PRO A 23 -11.58 19.81 -8.23
CA PRO A 23 -11.18 20.30 -6.91
C PRO A 23 -11.49 19.31 -5.77
N ARG A 24 -12.26 18.24 -6.02
CA ARG A 24 -12.57 17.22 -5.01
C ARG A 24 -11.43 16.22 -4.82
N VAL A 25 -10.46 16.19 -5.73
CA VAL A 25 -9.39 15.19 -5.76
C VAL A 25 -8.12 15.79 -5.17
N SER A 26 -7.75 15.38 -3.96
CA SER A 26 -6.51 15.84 -3.31
C SER A 26 -5.26 15.43 -4.11
N VAL A 27 -4.19 16.22 -4.03
CA VAL A 27 -2.90 15.93 -4.71
C VAL A 27 -2.31 14.58 -4.30
N ASN A 28 -2.53 14.16 -3.05
CA ASN A 28 -2.10 12.84 -2.57
C ASN A 28 -2.89 11.71 -3.24
N TYR A 29 -4.20 11.89 -3.40
CA TYR A 29 -5.05 10.94 -4.11
C TYR A 29 -4.72 10.91 -5.61
N GLN A 30 -4.36 12.05 -6.21
CA GLN A 30 -3.87 12.12 -7.59
C GLN A 30 -2.59 11.29 -7.80
N ALA A 31 -1.62 11.41 -6.88
CA ALA A 31 -0.41 10.61 -6.92
C ALA A 31 -0.69 9.11 -6.73
N GLN A 32 -1.59 8.76 -5.82
CA GLN A 32 -1.98 7.37 -5.60
C GLN A 32 -2.62 6.75 -6.85
N LEU A 33 -3.55 7.47 -7.50
CA LEU A 33 -4.16 7.01 -8.75
C LEU A 33 -3.12 6.85 -9.86
N PHE A 34 -2.16 7.77 -9.97
CA PHE A 34 -1.06 7.67 -10.93
C PHE A 34 -0.19 6.43 -10.68
N ASP A 35 0.14 6.13 -9.42
CA ASP A 35 0.95 4.97 -9.07
C ASP A 35 0.22 3.65 -9.37
N VAL A 36 -1.09 3.58 -9.11
CA VAL A 36 -1.93 2.43 -9.46
C VAL A 36 -1.96 2.22 -10.97
N LEU A 37 -2.20 3.27 -11.75
CA LEU A 37 -2.20 3.18 -13.21
C LEU A 37 -0.82 2.73 -13.73
N SER A 38 0.26 3.29 -13.20
CA SER A 38 1.63 2.93 -13.56
C SER A 38 1.92 1.44 -13.28
N SER A 39 1.44 0.90 -12.15
CA SER A 39 1.56 -0.52 -11.84
C SER A 39 0.80 -1.40 -12.83
N ILE A 40 -0.46 -1.05 -13.15
CA ILE A 40 -1.29 -1.79 -14.12
C ILE A 40 -0.61 -1.83 -15.49
N LEU A 41 -0.12 -0.69 -15.98
CA LEU A 41 0.57 -0.59 -17.26
C LEU A 41 1.90 -1.35 -17.25
N SER A 42 2.59 -1.42 -16.11
CA SER A 42 3.82 -2.23 -15.98
C SER A 42 3.53 -3.72 -16.07
N GLY A 43 2.45 -4.20 -15.46
CA GLY A 43 1.96 -5.58 -15.65
C GLY A 43 1.59 -5.85 -17.10
N ALA A 44 0.90 -4.92 -17.76
CA ALA A 44 0.53 -5.06 -19.17
C ALA A 44 1.75 -5.10 -20.13
N VAL A 45 2.83 -4.39 -19.80
CA VAL A 45 4.10 -4.45 -20.54
C VAL A 45 4.76 -5.82 -20.33
N ALA A 46 4.76 -6.36 -19.11
CA ALA A 46 5.26 -7.71 -18.83
C ALA A 46 4.48 -8.78 -19.63
N ASP A 47 3.18 -8.60 -19.78
CA ASP A 47 2.30 -9.46 -20.58
C ASP A 47 2.38 -9.20 -22.10
N LYS A 48 3.28 -8.32 -22.57
CA LYS A 48 3.45 -7.91 -23.98
C LYS A 48 2.17 -7.37 -24.63
N ARG A 49 1.23 -6.84 -23.84
CA ARG A 49 -0.02 -6.24 -24.33
C ARG A 49 0.12 -4.77 -24.70
N VAL A 50 1.15 -4.13 -24.18
CA VAL A 50 1.51 -2.73 -24.45
C VAL A 50 3.03 -2.68 -24.68
N PRO A 51 3.52 -1.92 -25.66
CA PRO A 51 4.95 -1.83 -25.95
C PRO A 51 5.76 -1.15 -24.83
N GLU A 52 5.20 -0.12 -24.18
CA GLU A 52 5.90 0.64 -23.14
C GLU A 52 4.94 1.29 -22.13
N ASN A 53 5.45 1.64 -20.94
CA ASN A 53 4.68 2.34 -19.93
C ASN A 53 4.88 3.86 -20.02
N PRO A 54 3.89 4.65 -20.51
CA PRO A 54 4.00 6.10 -20.66
C PRO A 54 4.19 6.85 -19.34
N CYS A 55 3.80 6.27 -18.20
CA CYS A 55 4.02 6.86 -16.87
C CYS A 55 5.49 6.82 -16.46
N ARG A 56 6.31 5.99 -17.10
CA ARG A 56 7.74 5.82 -16.82
C ARG A 56 8.65 6.47 -17.87
N THR A 57 8.20 6.63 -19.11
CA THR A 57 8.97 7.19 -20.25
C THR A 57 9.21 8.71 -20.14
N GLY A 58 9.03 9.34 -18.96
CA GLY A 58 9.29 10.76 -18.73
C GLY A 58 8.28 11.75 -19.34
N SER A 59 7.36 11.28 -20.18
CA SER A 59 6.36 12.12 -20.86
C SER A 59 5.30 12.72 -19.92
N ILE A 60 5.11 12.11 -18.74
CA ILE A 60 4.03 12.47 -17.80
C ILE A 60 4.62 12.65 -16.41
N ARG A 61 4.51 13.88 -15.88
CA ARG A 61 5.06 14.22 -14.56
C ARG A 61 4.12 13.75 -13.45
N ARG A 62 4.64 12.84 -12.62
CA ARG A 62 3.98 12.38 -11.38
C ARG A 62 3.62 13.56 -10.48
N PRO A 63 2.37 13.65 -9.95
CA PRO A 63 2.01 14.62 -8.92
C PRO A 63 2.91 14.43 -7.70
N GLN A 64 3.34 15.54 -7.09
CA GLN A 64 4.16 15.49 -5.88
C GLN A 64 3.24 15.65 -4.67
N PRO A 65 2.98 14.59 -3.88
CA PRO A 65 2.22 14.73 -2.66
C PRO A 65 2.96 15.69 -1.73
N THR A 66 2.25 16.65 -1.17
CA THR A 66 2.78 17.39 -0.03
C THR A 66 2.78 16.45 1.17
N PRO A 67 3.94 16.14 1.77
CA PRO A 67 3.97 15.28 2.94
C PRO A 67 3.17 15.94 4.07
N SER A 68 2.16 15.25 4.59
CA SER A 68 1.48 15.71 5.80
C SER A 68 2.44 15.54 6.97
N LYS A 69 2.71 16.63 7.70
CA LYS A 69 3.54 16.58 8.90
C LYS A 69 2.80 15.84 10.00
N THR A 70 3.02 14.54 10.11
CA THR A 70 2.58 13.76 11.26
C THR A 70 3.44 14.17 12.46
N VAL A 71 2.86 14.92 13.39
CA VAL A 71 3.55 15.37 14.61
C VAL A 71 3.25 14.37 15.72
N ALA A 72 4.29 13.72 16.24
CA ALA A 72 4.19 12.90 17.45
C ALA A 72 3.70 13.78 18.61
N TRP A 73 2.70 13.31 19.35
CA TRP A 73 2.17 14.05 20.50
C TRP A 73 3.09 13.92 21.70
N ASP A 74 3.26 15.02 22.44
CA ASP A 74 3.98 15.01 23.71
C ASP A 74 3.22 14.22 24.79
N ALA A 75 3.96 13.61 25.71
CA ALA A 75 3.43 12.79 26.79
C ALA A 75 2.46 13.57 27.70
N ALA A 76 2.71 14.87 27.92
CA ALA A 76 1.80 15.72 28.69
C ALA A 76 0.44 15.87 27.99
N ARG A 77 0.44 16.02 26.65
CA ARG A 77 -0.79 16.09 25.84
C ARG A 77 -1.57 14.76 25.89
N VAL A 78 -0.89 13.62 25.84
CA VAL A 78 -1.51 12.29 25.94
C VAL A 78 -2.14 12.08 27.32
N SER A 79 -1.44 12.47 28.40
CA SER A 79 -1.94 12.36 29.77
C SER A 79 -3.16 13.27 30.05
N ALA A 80 -3.16 14.48 29.49
CA ALA A 80 -4.29 15.40 29.60
C ALA A 80 -5.56 14.83 28.92
N ILE A 81 -5.42 14.25 27.72
CA ILE A 81 -6.53 13.61 27.01
C ILE A 81 -7.03 12.38 27.79
N ALA A 82 -6.13 11.56 28.32
CA ALA A 82 -6.50 10.42 29.15
C ALA A 82 -7.32 10.86 30.38
N SER A 83 -7.01 12.01 30.97
CA SER A 83 -7.71 12.53 32.15
C SER A 83 -9.05 13.17 31.84
N ALA A 84 -9.27 13.63 30.61
CA ALA A 84 -10.52 14.22 30.15
C ALA A 84 -11.54 13.20 29.64
N LEU A 85 -11.13 11.95 29.35
CA LEU A 85 -12.02 10.91 28.81
C LEU A 85 -12.80 10.16 29.90
N PRO A 86 -14.07 9.78 29.64
CA PRO A 86 -14.83 8.87 30.51
C PRO A 86 -14.07 7.56 30.74
N LEU A 87 -14.20 6.97 31.93
CA LEU A 87 -13.44 5.79 32.38
C LEU A 87 -13.39 4.65 31.33
N ARG A 88 -14.51 4.40 30.63
CA ARG A 88 -14.60 3.36 29.58
C ARG A 88 -13.67 3.59 28.37
N GLN A 89 -13.31 4.85 28.07
CA GLN A 89 -12.51 5.23 26.89
C GLN A 89 -11.03 5.47 27.23
N ARG A 90 -10.68 5.59 28.52
CA ARG A 90 -9.30 5.88 28.95
C ARG A 90 -8.31 4.79 28.55
N ILE A 91 -8.75 3.53 28.43
CA ILE A 91 -7.90 2.40 28.02
C ILE A 91 -7.38 2.54 26.58
N ALA A 92 -8.09 3.27 25.72
CA ALA A 92 -7.67 3.47 24.33
C ALA A 92 -6.41 4.35 24.21
N VAL A 93 -6.16 5.23 25.20
CA VAL A 93 -5.02 6.16 25.18
C VAL A 93 -3.67 5.44 25.34
N PRO A 94 -3.42 4.63 26.39
CA PRO A 94 -2.16 3.89 26.52
C PRO A 94 -1.99 2.82 25.42
N LEU A 95 -3.09 2.24 24.92
CA LEU A 95 -3.03 1.31 23.78
C LEU A 95 -2.57 2.01 22.50
N GLY A 96 -3.11 3.20 22.21
CA GLY A 96 -2.73 4.00 21.05
C GLY A 96 -1.32 4.60 21.15
N SER A 97 -0.90 5.07 22.33
CA SER A 97 0.39 5.73 22.51
C SER A 97 1.57 4.76 22.71
N GLY A 98 1.34 3.57 23.28
CA GLY A 98 2.40 2.63 23.66
C GLY A 98 2.71 1.55 22.62
N VAL A 99 1.70 1.04 21.91
CA VAL A 99 1.85 -0.12 21.00
C VAL A 99 1.83 0.31 19.53
N GLY A 100 1.64 1.60 19.25
CA GLY A 100 1.42 2.09 17.89
C GLY A 100 0.19 1.44 17.26
N SER A 101 -0.86 1.24 18.06
CA SER A 101 -2.04 0.48 17.64
C SER A 101 -2.75 1.17 16.47
N HIS A 102 -3.18 0.39 15.49
CA HIS A 102 -4.01 0.90 14.42
C HIS A 102 -5.36 1.34 14.99
N LYS A 103 -6.06 2.26 14.30
CA LYS A 103 -7.40 2.73 14.72
C LYS A 103 -8.38 1.58 15.01
N ASP A 104 -8.16 0.43 14.38
CA ASP A 104 -8.85 -0.83 14.64
C ASP A 104 -7.92 -1.84 15.35
N PRO A 105 -8.19 -2.21 16.61
CA PRO A 105 -7.47 -3.26 17.33
C PRO A 105 -7.52 -4.63 16.64
N GLY A 106 -8.61 -4.94 15.92
CA GLY A 106 -8.75 -6.18 15.16
C GLY A 106 -7.76 -6.26 13.99
N PHE A 107 -7.51 -5.12 13.32
CA PHE A 107 -6.49 -4.99 12.29
C PHE A 107 -5.08 -5.26 12.86
N THR A 108 -4.73 -4.65 14.01
CA THR A 108 -3.45 -4.93 14.70
C THR A 108 -3.31 -6.42 15.02
N LEU A 109 -4.33 -7.05 15.60
CA LEU A 109 -4.27 -8.48 15.92
C LEU A 109 -4.08 -9.35 14.67
N ARG A 110 -4.82 -9.08 13.59
CA ARG A 110 -4.70 -9.81 12.32
C ARG A 110 -3.33 -9.65 11.69
N VAL A 111 -2.82 -8.42 11.59
CA VAL A 111 -1.54 -8.12 10.94
C VAL A 111 -0.38 -8.72 11.72
N TYR A 112 -0.35 -8.61 13.06
CA TYR A 112 0.76 -9.11 13.87
C TYR A 112 0.63 -10.56 14.34
N THR A 113 -0.37 -11.31 13.86
CA THR A 113 -0.46 -12.77 14.12
C THR A 113 0.80 -13.53 13.72
N HIS A 114 1.57 -13.02 12.75
CA HIS A 114 2.83 -13.62 12.33
C HIS A 114 4.02 -13.34 13.27
N LEU A 115 3.84 -12.58 14.34
CA LEU A 115 4.84 -12.39 15.40
C LEU A 115 4.61 -13.30 16.62
N LEU A 116 3.53 -14.09 16.63
CA LEU A 116 3.34 -15.14 17.63
C LEU A 116 4.33 -16.27 17.37
N PRO A 117 4.95 -16.89 18.39
CA PRO A 117 6.01 -17.90 18.23
C PRO A 117 5.68 -19.07 17.27
N SER A 118 4.40 -19.36 17.00
CA SER A 118 3.95 -20.44 16.13
C SER A 118 3.95 -20.13 14.62
N SER A 119 4.05 -18.87 14.21
CA SER A 119 3.96 -18.45 12.79
C SER A 119 5.24 -18.73 12.00
N HIS A 120 6.40 -18.54 12.62
CA HIS A 120 7.72 -18.69 12.00
C HIS A 120 7.93 -20.13 11.49
N ASN A 121 7.47 -21.11 12.27
CA ASN A 121 7.56 -22.53 11.91
C ASN A 121 6.66 -22.88 10.72
N ARG A 122 5.47 -22.26 10.61
CA ARG A 122 4.57 -22.47 9.46
C ARG A 122 5.13 -21.87 8.18
N ALA A 123 5.70 -20.67 8.27
CA ALA A 123 6.32 -20.01 7.11
C ALA A 123 7.53 -20.81 6.60
N ARG A 124 8.38 -21.32 7.51
CA ARG A 124 9.52 -22.17 7.15
C ARG A 124 9.06 -23.48 6.51
N ALA A 125 8.11 -24.20 7.13
CA ALA A 125 7.59 -25.44 6.57
C ALA A 125 6.99 -25.26 5.17
N ALA A 126 6.24 -24.17 4.92
CA ALA A 126 5.68 -23.90 3.60
C ALA A 126 6.76 -23.64 2.52
N ILE A 127 7.88 -23.00 2.89
CA ILE A 127 9.01 -22.79 1.99
C ILE A 127 9.75 -24.10 1.72
N ASP A 128 9.95 -24.91 2.76
CA ASP A 128 10.61 -26.22 2.64
C ASP A 128 9.79 -27.15 1.73
N ASP A 129 8.46 -27.19 1.91
CA ASP A 129 7.53 -27.96 1.06
C ASP A 129 7.55 -27.48 -0.40
N PHE A 130 7.53 -26.16 -0.64
CA PHE A 130 7.60 -25.61 -1.98
C PHE A 130 8.94 -25.94 -2.67
N THR A 131 10.04 -25.84 -1.94
CA THR A 131 11.38 -26.15 -2.46
C THR A 131 11.51 -27.64 -2.79
N ALA A 132 10.93 -28.52 -1.97
CA ALA A 132 10.88 -29.95 -2.24
C ALA A 132 10.03 -30.31 -3.47
N GLN A 133 8.96 -29.56 -3.75
CA GLN A 133 8.16 -29.75 -4.97
C GLN A 133 8.93 -29.36 -6.24
N LEU A 134 9.76 -28.32 -6.18
CA LEU A 134 10.60 -27.91 -7.30
C LEU A 134 11.69 -28.94 -7.61
N THR A 135 12.35 -29.48 -6.59
CA THR A 135 13.39 -30.52 -6.78
C THR A 135 12.79 -31.83 -7.27
N THR A 136 11.59 -32.19 -6.84
CA THR A 136 10.88 -33.40 -7.30
C THR A 136 10.44 -33.28 -8.76
N ASN A 137 9.98 -32.09 -9.18
CA ASN A 137 9.59 -31.86 -10.58
C ASN A 137 10.80 -31.83 -11.53
N ASP A 138 11.95 -31.32 -11.09
CA ASP A 138 13.19 -31.36 -11.89
C ASP A 138 13.74 -32.79 -12.07
N GLN A 139 13.48 -33.72 -11.15
CA GLN A 139 13.87 -35.13 -11.29
C GLN A 139 12.95 -35.96 -12.21
N LEU A 140 11.74 -35.46 -12.53
CA LEU A 140 10.82 -36.09 -13.48
C LEU A 140 10.99 -35.54 -14.91
N ALA A 141 11.79 -34.49 -15.09
CA ALA A 141 12.05 -33.82 -16.36
C ALA A 141 13.42 -34.16 -16.98
N ALA A 142 14.19 -35.07 -16.38
CA ALA A 142 15.48 -35.59 -16.88
C ALA A 142 15.39 -37.09 -17.18
#